data_AF-A0A2V7X9N5-F1
#
_entry.id   AF-A0A2V7X9N5-F1
#
_cell.length_a   1.000
_cell.length_b   1.000
_cell.length_c   1.000
_cell.angle_alpha   90.00
_cell.angle_beta   90.00
_cell.angle_gamma   90.00
#
_symmetry.space_group_name_H-M   'P 1'
#
loop_
_entity.id
_entity.type
_entity.pdbx_description
1 polymer ?
#
loop_
_entity_poly.entity_id
_entity_poly.type
_entity_poly.pdbx_seq_one_letter_code
_entity_poly.pdbx_strand_id
1 'polypeptide(L)'
;MSANATATARIGDRAKAVPDADRGHRIRLYSLYVLAFASNLAIFIYGFDYYKLSAIDRPFSPKHHMLRPSGPIGLYLGFIGVALFAGIFLYPIRKHWAWLAQFGKTRHWLDIHVLMGLTAPFIIAFHSTLKFRGIAGMAFWIMFAVSASGVVGRYLYAQIPRKVTTAELSMKELQELQEGLSQELAAQKLLPEADLRALLRMPDKNRVARLPIVIALVYMMILDVIRVFRVARLRRSALSFGQSLSALAGFMPTRHRELEKAIRAAADEAALLKRVLFLSRSQKVFHLWHVVHKPFSYAFAVLALLHVTLQFVLGYF
;
A
#
# COMPACT_ATOMS: atom_id res chain seq x y z
N MET A 1 -1.29 19.20 42.31
CA MET A 1 -1.95 19.76 41.12
C MET A 1 -1.84 18.77 39.98
N SER A 2 -2.97 18.46 39.35
CA SER A 2 -3.32 17.14 38.81
C SER A 2 -2.79 16.88 37.39
N ALA A 3 -2.01 15.81 37.21
CA ALA A 3 -1.63 15.25 35.91
C ALA A 3 -2.87 14.79 35.08
N ASN A 4 -4.02 14.55 35.72
CA ASN A 4 -5.26 14.18 35.03
C ASN A 4 -5.90 15.37 34.29
N ALA A 5 -5.63 16.62 34.68
CA ALA A 5 -6.15 17.80 33.99
C ALA A 5 -5.42 18.05 32.65
N THR A 6 -4.16 17.62 32.53
CA THR A 6 -3.36 17.80 31.32
C THR A 6 -3.64 16.74 30.26
N ALA A 7 -4.13 15.56 30.67
CA ALA A 7 -4.52 14.47 29.76
C ALA A 7 -5.89 14.71 29.11
N THR A 8 -6.88 15.15 29.89
CA THR A 8 -8.24 15.48 29.41
C THR A 8 -8.26 16.67 28.45
N ALA A 9 -7.40 17.67 28.67
CA ALA A 9 -7.26 18.82 27.75
C ALA A 9 -6.70 18.45 26.37
N ARG A 10 -5.97 17.33 26.22
CA ARG A 10 -5.31 16.96 24.94
C ARG A 10 -6.24 16.33 23.90
N ILE A 11 -7.42 15.87 24.29
CA ILE A 11 -8.34 15.15 23.40
C ILE A 11 -9.49 16.07 22.95
N GLY A 12 -10.03 16.91 23.86
CA GLY A 12 -11.05 17.90 23.54
C GLY A 12 -10.61 18.95 22.50
N ASP A 13 -9.36 19.41 22.56
CA ASP A 13 -8.83 20.42 21.64
C ASP A 13 -8.47 19.88 20.24
N ARG A 14 -8.42 18.55 20.05
CA ARG A 14 -8.22 17.95 18.72
C ARG A 14 -9.50 17.92 17.86
N ALA A 15 -10.62 18.41 18.39
CA ALA A 15 -11.92 18.42 17.73
C ALA A 15 -12.16 19.59 16.76
N LYS A 16 -11.19 20.50 16.56
CA LYS A 16 -11.23 21.38 15.39
C LYS A 16 -10.89 20.53 14.16
N ALA A 17 -11.83 20.42 13.22
CA ALA A 17 -11.62 19.74 11.95
C ALA A 17 -10.46 20.41 11.20
N VAL A 18 -9.24 19.90 11.40
CA VAL A 18 -8.07 20.37 10.66
C VAL A 18 -8.35 20.13 9.18
N PRO A 19 -8.30 21.17 8.32
CA PRO A 19 -8.48 21.01 6.88
C PRO A 19 -7.52 19.94 6.36
N ASP A 20 -8.07 18.93 5.70
CA ASP A 20 -7.29 17.82 5.18
C ASP A 20 -6.52 18.27 3.93
N ALA A 21 -5.34 18.84 4.17
CA ALA A 21 -4.46 19.40 3.15
C ALA A 21 -4.05 18.39 2.07
N ASP A 22 -4.23 17.08 2.30
CA ASP A 22 -3.87 16.02 1.35
C ASP A 22 -5.09 15.46 0.58
N ARG A 23 -6.31 15.97 0.81
CA ARG A 23 -7.54 15.49 0.16
C ARG A 23 -7.46 15.56 -1.37
N GLY A 24 -7.01 16.68 -1.93
CA GLY A 24 -6.89 16.86 -3.39
C GLY A 24 -5.87 15.92 -4.03
N HIS A 25 -4.76 15.62 -3.34
CA HIS A 25 -3.80 14.61 -3.78
C HIS A 25 -4.41 13.22 -3.79
N ARG A 26 -5.12 12.83 -2.72
CA ARG A 26 -5.76 11.50 -2.65
C ARG A 26 -6.79 11.28 -3.74
N ILE A 27 -7.62 12.28 -4.04
CA ILE A 27 -8.59 12.20 -5.14
C ILE A 27 -7.88 11.95 -6.46
N ARG A 28 -6.88 12.78 -6.80
CA ARG A 28 -6.08 12.60 -8.03
C ARG A 28 -5.41 11.23 -8.09
N LEU A 29 -4.81 10.79 -6.98
CA LEU A 29 -4.17 9.48 -6.89
C LEU A 29 -5.17 8.35 -7.14
N TYR A 30 -6.36 8.40 -6.55
CA TYR A 30 -7.40 7.39 -6.79
C TYR A 30 -7.92 7.43 -8.23
N SER A 31 -8.12 8.61 -8.81
CA SER A 31 -8.46 8.73 -10.23
C SER A 31 -7.40 8.08 -11.12
N LEU A 32 -6.11 8.27 -10.81
CA LEU A 32 -5.02 7.62 -11.54
C LEU A 32 -5.00 6.10 -11.36
N TYR A 33 -5.27 5.58 -10.16
CA TYR A 33 -5.43 4.13 -9.95
C TYR A 33 -6.59 3.55 -10.76
N VAL A 34 -7.75 4.23 -10.76
CA VAL A 34 -8.92 3.82 -11.54
C VAL A 34 -8.59 3.83 -13.03
N LEU A 35 -7.92 4.88 -13.52
CA LEU A 35 -7.49 4.97 -14.92
C LEU A 35 -6.50 3.86 -15.29
N ALA A 36 -5.50 3.60 -14.45
CA ALA A 36 -4.54 2.53 -14.66
C ALA A 36 -5.21 1.15 -14.69
N PHE A 37 -6.15 0.90 -13.77
CA PHE A 37 -6.92 -0.34 -13.76
C PHE A 37 -7.83 -0.47 -15.00
N ALA A 38 -8.58 0.58 -15.32
CA ALA A 38 -9.50 0.58 -16.46
C ALA A 38 -8.78 0.39 -17.80
N SER A 39 -7.63 1.04 -18.00
CA SER A 39 -6.80 0.86 -19.20
C SER A 39 -6.25 -0.56 -19.32
N ASN A 40 -5.72 -1.14 -18.24
CA ASN A 40 -5.28 -2.54 -18.23
C ASN A 40 -6.44 -3.51 -18.48
N LEU A 41 -7.60 -3.26 -17.88
CA LEU A 41 -8.79 -4.07 -18.09
C LEU A 41 -9.29 -3.97 -19.55
N ALA A 42 -9.26 -2.77 -20.15
CA ALA A 42 -9.63 -2.58 -21.54
C ALA A 42 -8.69 -3.34 -22.50
N ILE A 43 -7.37 -3.26 -22.27
CA ILE A 43 -6.38 -4.03 -23.05
C ILE A 43 -6.60 -5.54 -22.87
N PHE A 44 -6.86 -5.97 -21.64
CA PHE A 44 -7.14 -7.38 -21.33
C PHE A 44 -8.38 -7.88 -22.08
N ILE A 45 -9.50 -7.14 -22.01
CA ILE A 45 -10.75 -7.50 -22.69
C ILE A 45 -10.54 -7.51 -24.22
N TYR A 46 -9.92 -6.47 -24.78
CA TYR A 46 -9.68 -6.38 -26.21
C TYR A 46 -8.78 -7.50 -26.73
N GLY A 47 -7.73 -7.87 -25.99
CA GLY A 47 -6.76 -8.89 -26.38
C GLY A 47 -7.06 -10.30 -25.86
N PHE A 48 -8.17 -10.53 -25.16
CA PHE A 48 -8.42 -11.78 -24.42
C PHE A 48 -8.33 -13.03 -25.31
N ASP A 49 -9.02 -13.00 -26.45
CA ASP A 49 -9.01 -14.05 -27.47
C ASP A 49 -7.61 -14.27 -28.04
N TYR A 50 -6.85 -13.19 -28.28
CA TYR A 50 -5.48 -13.27 -28.79
C TYR A 50 -4.48 -13.85 -27.77
N TYR A 51 -4.53 -13.40 -26.51
CA TYR A 51 -3.59 -13.83 -25.47
C TYR A 51 -3.84 -15.28 -25.02
N LYS A 52 -5.07 -15.78 -25.15
CA LYS A 52 -5.42 -17.18 -24.85
C LYS A 52 -4.86 -18.18 -25.87
N LEU A 53 -4.63 -17.74 -27.11
CA LEU A 53 -4.04 -18.60 -28.15
C LEU A 53 -2.63 -19.05 -27.79
N SER A 54 -2.29 -20.26 -28.23
CA SER A 54 -0.92 -20.78 -28.12
C SER A 54 0.06 -19.90 -28.92
N ALA A 55 1.35 -19.98 -28.61
CA ALA A 55 2.35 -19.22 -29.36
C ALA A 55 2.37 -19.56 -30.86
N ILE A 56 1.93 -20.78 -31.23
CA ILE A 56 1.87 -21.30 -32.60
C ILE A 56 0.65 -20.76 -33.34
N ASP A 57 -0.48 -20.60 -32.65
CA ASP A 57 -1.76 -20.18 -33.27
C ASP A 57 -1.90 -18.65 -33.39
N ARG A 58 -1.17 -17.89 -32.57
CA ARG A 58 -1.24 -16.43 -32.54
C ARG A 58 -1.01 -15.75 -33.89
N PRO A 59 -0.07 -16.16 -34.76
CA PRO A 59 0.11 -15.56 -36.07
C PRO A 59 -1.13 -15.61 -36.97
N PHE A 60 -2.02 -16.59 -36.78
CA PHE A 60 -3.26 -16.73 -37.55
C PHE A 60 -4.41 -15.89 -36.99
N SER A 61 -4.24 -15.28 -35.82
CA SER A 61 -5.25 -14.38 -35.27
C SER A 61 -5.33 -13.08 -36.08
N PRO A 62 -6.54 -12.58 -36.39
CA PRO A 62 -6.71 -11.27 -37.01
C PRO A 62 -6.04 -10.13 -36.21
N LYS A 63 -5.91 -10.27 -34.89
CA LYS A 63 -5.31 -9.26 -34.00
C LYS A 63 -3.79 -9.33 -33.91
N HIS A 64 -3.14 -10.33 -34.55
CA HIS A 64 -1.70 -10.51 -34.45
C HIS A 64 -0.89 -9.30 -34.92
N HIS A 65 -1.29 -8.73 -36.06
CA HIS A 65 -0.61 -7.57 -36.64
C HIS A 65 -0.64 -6.35 -35.70
N MET A 66 -1.68 -6.19 -34.90
CA MET A 66 -1.82 -5.10 -33.93
C MET A 66 -1.09 -5.38 -32.61
N LEU A 67 -1.27 -6.59 -32.06
CA LEU A 67 -0.90 -6.92 -30.69
C LEU A 67 0.47 -7.56 -30.53
N ARG A 68 1.11 -8.03 -31.61
CA ARG A 68 2.52 -8.50 -31.52
C ARG A 68 3.42 -7.35 -31.02
N PRO A 69 4.59 -7.63 -30.43
CA PRO A 69 5.43 -6.59 -29.84
C PRO A 69 5.81 -5.45 -30.81
N SER A 70 6.03 -5.80 -32.08
CA SER A 70 6.30 -4.87 -33.22
C SER A 70 5.03 -4.44 -33.98
N GLY A 71 3.85 -4.76 -33.46
CA GLY A 71 2.58 -4.27 -33.97
C GLY A 71 2.30 -2.87 -33.43
N PRO A 72 1.43 -2.07 -34.06
CA PRO A 72 1.13 -0.72 -33.61
C PRO A 72 0.76 -0.64 -32.12
N ILE A 73 -0.16 -1.48 -31.64
CA ILE A 73 -0.57 -1.49 -30.22
C ILE A 73 0.58 -1.98 -29.34
N GLY A 74 1.29 -3.03 -29.77
CA GLY A 74 2.47 -3.54 -29.07
C GLY A 74 3.52 -2.45 -28.84
N LEU A 75 3.89 -1.70 -29.87
CA LEU A 75 4.86 -0.60 -29.79
C LEU A 75 4.40 0.53 -28.87
N TYR A 76 3.14 0.96 -28.97
CA TYR A 76 2.60 1.99 -28.05
C TYR A 76 2.67 1.52 -26.59
N LEU A 77 2.36 0.26 -26.30
CA LEU A 77 2.53 -0.31 -24.96
C LEU A 77 4.00 -0.31 -24.54
N GLY A 78 4.93 -0.55 -25.47
CA GLY A 78 6.36 -0.42 -25.25
C GLY A 78 6.77 1.00 -24.87
N PHE A 79 6.35 2.01 -25.63
CA PHE A 79 6.61 3.42 -25.32
C PHE A 79 6.00 3.87 -23.99
N ILE A 80 4.76 3.47 -23.70
CA ILE A 80 4.14 3.70 -22.39
C ILE A 80 4.96 3.02 -21.29
N GLY A 81 5.43 1.80 -21.54
CA GLY A 81 6.33 1.07 -20.64
C GLY A 81 7.62 1.84 -20.33
N VAL A 82 8.28 2.40 -21.36
CA VAL A 82 9.47 3.26 -21.21
C VAL A 82 9.14 4.54 -20.43
N ALA A 83 8.00 5.18 -20.70
CA ALA A 83 7.57 6.36 -19.96
C ALA A 83 7.31 6.06 -18.47
N LEU A 84 6.63 4.94 -18.16
CA LEU A 84 6.44 4.47 -16.79
C LEU A 84 7.78 4.16 -16.12
N PHE A 85 8.68 3.47 -16.82
CA PHE A 85 10.03 3.19 -16.36
C PHE A 85 10.78 4.48 -15.98
N ALA A 86 10.83 5.46 -16.87
CA ALA A 86 11.47 6.75 -16.60
C ALA A 86 10.84 7.46 -15.39
N GLY A 87 9.51 7.47 -15.30
CA GLY A 87 8.79 8.04 -14.16
C GLY A 87 9.13 7.36 -12.83
N ILE A 88 9.26 6.03 -12.81
CA ILE A 88 9.62 5.25 -11.61
C ILE A 88 11.00 5.68 -11.09
N PHE A 89 11.98 5.86 -11.99
CA PHE A 89 13.35 6.28 -11.64
C PHE A 89 13.48 7.77 -11.33
N LEU A 90 12.50 8.60 -11.69
CA LEU A 90 12.47 10.01 -11.30
C LEU A 90 12.41 10.18 -9.77
N TYR A 91 11.74 9.27 -9.05
CA TYR A 91 11.66 9.31 -7.58
C TYR A 91 13.00 9.19 -6.86
N PRO A 92 13.87 8.19 -7.13
CA PRO A 92 15.21 8.15 -6.54
C PRO A 92 16.08 9.29 -7.04
N ILE A 93 16.04 9.66 -8.32
CA ILE A 93 16.86 10.74 -8.90
C ILE A 93 16.56 12.08 -8.24
N ARG A 94 15.30 12.40 -7.94
CA ARG A 94 14.92 13.65 -7.26
C ARG A 94 15.65 13.88 -5.94
N LYS A 95 16.10 12.81 -5.26
CA LYS A 95 16.81 12.91 -3.98
C LYS A 95 18.24 13.44 -4.16
N HIS A 96 18.75 13.39 -5.38
CA HIS A 96 20.10 13.82 -5.74
C HIS A 96 20.10 15.13 -6.53
N TRP A 97 18.95 15.58 -7.05
CA TRP A 97 18.82 16.82 -7.83
C TRP A 97 18.01 17.88 -7.08
N ALA A 98 18.69 18.95 -6.66
CA ALA A 98 18.13 20.02 -5.81
C ALA A 98 16.88 20.68 -6.43
N TRP A 99 16.88 20.92 -7.74
CA TRP A 99 15.73 21.49 -8.46
C TRP A 99 14.48 20.59 -8.38
N LEU A 100 14.63 19.28 -8.61
CA LEU A 100 13.52 18.32 -8.49
C LEU A 100 13.04 18.16 -7.04
N ALA A 101 13.92 18.36 -6.05
CA ALA A 101 13.56 18.26 -4.64
C ALA A 101 12.59 19.35 -4.18
N GLN A 102 12.50 20.48 -4.90
CA GLN A 102 11.61 21.60 -4.60
C GLN A 102 10.15 21.36 -5.02
N PHE A 103 9.90 20.43 -5.96
CA PHE A 103 8.55 20.17 -6.47
C PHE A 103 7.81 19.16 -5.59
N GLY A 104 6.78 19.62 -4.88
CA GLY A 104 5.81 18.74 -4.21
C GLY A 104 6.35 17.95 -3.00
N LYS A 105 5.44 17.29 -2.27
CA LYS A 105 5.78 16.55 -1.05
C LYS A 105 6.40 15.20 -1.39
N THR A 106 7.44 14.79 -0.66
CA THR A 106 8.08 13.46 -0.76
C THR A 106 7.08 12.30 -0.73
N ARG A 107 6.00 12.41 0.04
CA ARG A 107 4.94 11.41 0.12
C ARG A 107 4.20 11.24 -1.21
N HIS A 108 3.88 12.34 -1.89
CA HIS A 108 3.15 12.31 -3.15
C HIS A 108 3.97 11.63 -4.25
N TRP A 109 5.28 11.92 -4.30
CA TRP A 109 6.18 11.23 -5.22
C TRP A 109 6.27 9.74 -4.96
N LEU A 110 6.31 9.31 -3.69
CA LEU A 110 6.28 7.89 -3.34
C LEU A 110 4.97 7.24 -3.79
N ASP A 111 3.84 7.93 -3.63
CA ASP A 111 2.54 7.44 -4.08
C ASP A 111 2.51 7.21 -5.60
N ILE A 112 3.05 8.16 -6.38
CA ILE A 112 3.15 8.06 -7.84
C ILE A 112 4.15 6.99 -8.27
N HIS A 113 5.30 6.87 -7.61
CA HIS A 113 6.28 5.80 -7.86
C HIS A 113 5.65 4.40 -7.67
N VAL A 114 4.90 4.20 -6.59
CA VAL A 114 4.21 2.92 -6.32
C VAL A 114 3.14 2.66 -7.38
N LEU A 115 2.34 3.66 -7.75
CA LEU A 115 1.32 3.53 -8.81
C LEU A 115 1.95 3.09 -10.14
N MET A 116 3.00 3.77 -10.59
CA MET A 116 3.67 3.43 -11.86
C MET A 116 4.35 2.06 -11.79
N GLY A 117 5.01 1.76 -10.66
CA GLY A 117 5.65 0.48 -10.42
C GLY A 117 4.67 -0.70 -10.40
N LEU A 118 3.43 -0.48 -9.96
CA LEU A 118 2.35 -1.48 -10.03
C LEU A 118 1.76 -1.61 -11.43
N THR A 119 1.71 -0.51 -12.19
CA THR A 119 1.10 -0.49 -13.53
C THR A 119 2.03 -1.10 -14.59
N ALA A 120 3.34 -0.81 -14.50
CA ALA A 120 4.33 -1.19 -15.52
C ALA A 120 4.38 -2.70 -15.84
N PRO A 121 4.37 -3.63 -14.85
CA PRO A 121 4.38 -5.05 -15.15
C PRO A 121 3.24 -5.51 -16.05
N PHE A 122 2.03 -4.98 -15.87
CA PHE A 122 0.89 -5.38 -16.70
C PHE A 122 1.01 -4.83 -18.13
N ILE A 123 1.40 -3.56 -18.28
CA ILE A 123 1.63 -2.94 -19.60
C ILE A 123 2.72 -3.69 -20.36
N ILE A 124 3.85 -3.99 -19.72
CA ILE A 124 4.96 -4.74 -20.35
C ILE A 124 4.57 -6.21 -20.62
N ALA A 125 3.73 -6.82 -19.78
CA ALA A 125 3.20 -8.16 -20.04
C ALA A 125 2.38 -8.17 -21.34
N PHE A 126 1.53 -7.17 -21.57
CA PHE A 126 0.78 -7.03 -22.81
C PHE A 126 1.70 -6.71 -24.00
N HIS A 127 2.64 -5.77 -23.85
CA HIS A 127 3.66 -5.46 -24.88
C HIS A 127 4.41 -6.71 -25.36
N SER A 128 4.86 -7.55 -24.42
CA SER A 128 5.59 -8.79 -24.71
C SER A 128 4.68 -9.93 -25.19
N THR A 129 3.37 -9.71 -25.31
CA THR A 129 2.37 -10.74 -25.60
C THR A 129 2.42 -11.92 -24.62
N LEU A 130 2.74 -11.67 -23.36
CA LEU A 130 2.94 -12.70 -22.33
C LEU A 130 4.08 -13.70 -22.67
N LYS A 131 5.06 -13.27 -23.47
CA LYS A 131 6.25 -14.09 -23.81
C LYS A 131 7.44 -13.65 -22.97
N PHE A 132 7.74 -14.41 -21.93
CA PHE A 132 8.82 -14.10 -20.98
C PHE A 132 10.05 -14.99 -21.23
N ARG A 133 10.76 -14.75 -22.34
CA ARG A 133 11.95 -15.54 -22.74
C ARG A 133 13.17 -14.64 -22.98
N GLY A 134 14.36 -15.21 -22.85
CA GLY A 134 15.63 -14.51 -23.06
C GLY A 134 15.84 -13.33 -22.11
N ILE A 135 16.63 -12.35 -22.56
CA ILE A 135 16.99 -11.14 -21.79
C ILE A 135 15.73 -10.34 -21.40
N ALA A 136 14.78 -10.18 -22.33
CA ALA A 136 13.51 -9.49 -22.08
C ALA A 136 12.68 -10.21 -21.00
N GLY A 137 12.63 -11.55 -21.02
CA GLY A 137 11.98 -12.34 -19.99
C GLY A 137 12.62 -12.19 -18.60
N MET A 138 13.96 -12.19 -18.53
CA MET A 138 14.67 -11.92 -17.28
C MET A 138 14.36 -10.52 -16.73
N ALA A 139 14.40 -9.50 -17.61
CA ALA A 139 14.04 -8.13 -17.24
C ALA A 139 12.62 -8.05 -16.69
N PHE A 140 11.67 -8.75 -17.32
CA PHE A 140 10.28 -8.81 -16.87
C PHE A 140 10.14 -9.43 -15.48
N TRP A 141 10.74 -10.59 -15.22
CA TRP A 141 10.62 -11.25 -13.91
C TRP A 141 11.29 -10.47 -12.79
N ILE A 142 12.43 -9.82 -13.06
CA ILE A 142 13.06 -8.92 -12.10
C ILE A 142 12.16 -7.72 -11.83
N MET A 143 11.60 -7.07 -12.87
CA MET A 143 10.64 -5.97 -12.71
C MET A 143 9.43 -6.40 -11.87
N PHE A 144 8.85 -7.56 -12.16
CA PHE A 144 7.71 -8.10 -11.42
C PHE A 144 8.06 -8.34 -9.95
N ALA A 145 9.21 -8.96 -9.66
CA ALA A 145 9.70 -9.18 -8.30
C ALA A 145 9.95 -7.85 -7.56
N VAL A 146 10.56 -6.86 -8.22
CA VAL A 146 10.79 -5.52 -7.68
C VAL A 146 9.45 -4.83 -7.38
N SER A 147 8.49 -4.87 -8.30
CA SER A 147 7.15 -4.31 -8.13
C SER A 147 6.41 -4.94 -6.94
N ALA A 148 6.38 -6.28 -6.87
CA ALA A 148 5.79 -7.01 -5.76
C ALA A 148 6.47 -6.67 -4.42
N SER A 149 7.81 -6.62 -4.39
CA SER A 149 8.55 -6.18 -3.20
C SER A 149 8.27 -4.71 -2.83
N GLY A 150 7.96 -3.86 -3.81
CA GLY A 150 7.56 -2.46 -3.61
C GLY A 150 6.25 -2.33 -2.83
N VAL A 151 5.30 -3.26 -3.01
CA VAL A 151 4.08 -3.34 -2.20
C VAL A 151 4.41 -3.58 -0.73
N VAL A 152 5.33 -4.52 -0.46
CA VAL A 152 5.83 -4.80 0.90
C VAL A 152 6.52 -3.57 1.48
N GLY A 153 7.37 -2.89 0.69
CA GLY A 153 8.02 -1.64 1.10
C GLY A 153 7.02 -0.53 1.45
N ARG A 154 5.95 -0.40 0.65
CA ARG A 154 4.88 0.57 0.91
C ARG A 154 4.11 0.23 2.18
N TYR A 155 3.81 -1.04 2.41
CA TYR A 155 3.20 -1.49 3.65
C TYR A 155 4.09 -1.10 4.84
N LEU A 156 5.38 -1.46 4.81
CA LEU A 156 6.33 -1.15 5.89
C LEU A 156 6.48 0.35 6.15
N TYR A 157 6.53 1.16 5.09
CA TYR A 157 6.57 2.62 5.21
C TYR A 157 5.37 3.18 5.98
N ALA A 158 4.18 2.57 5.83
CA ALA A 158 2.99 2.97 6.57
C ALA A 158 2.98 2.50 8.04
N GLN A 159 3.85 1.55 8.40
CA GLN A 159 3.94 0.99 9.76
C GLN A 159 4.93 1.74 10.66
N ILE A 160 5.83 2.55 10.09
CA ILE A 160 6.83 3.30 10.87
C ILE A 160 6.22 4.65 11.31
N PRO A 161 5.88 4.83 12.60
CA PRO A 161 5.44 6.12 13.13
C PRO A 161 6.51 7.20 12.94
N ARG A 162 6.07 8.40 12.55
CA ARG A 162 6.96 9.54 12.21
C ARG A 162 7.33 10.41 13.40
N LYS A 163 6.60 10.30 14.52
CA LYS A 163 6.85 11.07 15.73
C LYS A 163 7.71 10.23 16.68
N VAL A 164 8.91 10.73 16.97
CA VAL A 164 9.91 10.07 17.84
C VAL A 164 9.35 9.83 19.24
N THR A 165 8.54 10.73 19.77
CA THR A 165 7.87 10.59 21.08
C THR A 165 7.02 9.32 21.18
N THR A 166 6.47 8.84 20.06
CA THR A 166 5.65 7.62 20.03
C THR A 166 6.51 6.36 19.86
N ALA A 167 7.74 6.50 19.37
CA ALA A 167 8.67 5.40 19.15
C ALA A 167 9.36 4.92 20.44
N GLU A 168 9.45 5.78 21.45
CA GLU A 168 10.21 5.54 22.68
C GLU A 168 9.34 5.13 23.89
N LEU A 169 8.04 4.91 23.68
CA LEU A 169 7.14 4.52 24.77
C LEU A 169 7.57 3.20 25.42
N SER A 170 7.71 3.24 26.74
CA SER A 170 7.90 2.07 27.58
C SER A 170 6.65 1.17 27.56
N MET A 171 6.80 -0.09 27.98
CA MET A 171 5.65 -1.01 28.04
C MET A 171 4.60 -0.58 29.05
N LYS A 172 5.04 0.02 30.14
CA LYS A 172 4.14 0.53 31.17
C LYS A 172 3.31 1.68 30.63
N GLU A 173 3.95 2.65 29.95
CA GLU A 173 3.23 3.77 29.31
C GLU A 173 2.26 3.29 28.23
N LEU A 174 2.62 2.25 27.46
CA LEU A 174 1.74 1.69 26.44
C LEU A 174 0.49 1.01 27.06
N GLN A 175 0.67 0.30 28.18
CA GLN A 175 -0.41 -0.34 28.92
C GLN A 175 -1.30 0.71 29.61
N GLU A 176 -0.72 1.71 30.26
CA GLU A 176 -1.45 2.81 30.89
C GLU A 176 -2.26 3.61 29.85
N LEU A 177 -1.68 3.86 28.68
CA LEU A 177 -2.39 4.50 27.57
C LEU A 177 -3.57 3.64 27.11
N GLN A 178 -3.37 2.32 26.96
CA GLN A 178 -4.43 1.39 26.56
C GLN A 178 -5.57 1.36 27.60
N GLU A 179 -5.23 1.28 28.89
CA GLU A 179 -6.19 1.23 29.99
C GLU A 179 -6.98 2.53 30.10
N GLY A 180 -6.30 3.68 30.13
CA GLY A 180 -6.94 5.00 30.20
C GLY A 180 -7.90 5.24 29.02
N LEU A 181 -7.50 4.88 27.80
CA LEU A 181 -8.36 5.02 26.62
C LEU A 181 -9.53 4.05 26.63
N SER A 182 -9.32 2.81 27.10
CA SER A 182 -10.41 1.86 27.25
C SER A 182 -11.46 2.36 28.24
N GLN A 183 -11.03 3.00 29.34
CA GLN A 183 -11.90 3.61 30.34
C GLN A 183 -12.63 4.83 29.77
N GLU A 184 -11.95 5.71 29.04
CA GLU A 184 -12.57 6.90 28.43
C GLU A 184 -13.63 6.53 27.38
N LEU A 185 -13.34 5.56 26.52
CA LEU A 185 -14.29 5.07 25.52
C LEU A 185 -15.44 4.27 26.15
N ALA A 186 -15.18 3.52 27.23
CA ALA A 186 -16.22 2.84 28.01
C ALA A 186 -17.13 3.84 28.74
N ALA A 187 -16.57 4.93 29.27
CA ALA A 187 -17.33 5.99 29.94
C ALA A 187 -18.35 6.66 29.01
N GLN A 188 -18.07 6.70 27.71
CA GLN A 188 -19.03 7.22 26.71
C GLN A 188 -20.23 6.28 26.50
N LYS A 189 -20.17 5.01 26.96
CA LYS A 189 -21.22 3.98 26.82
C LYS A 189 -21.71 3.75 25.38
N LEU A 190 -20.95 4.19 24.38
CA LEU A 190 -21.28 4.04 22.96
C LEU A 190 -20.87 2.69 22.39
N LEU A 191 -19.92 2.01 23.04
CA LEU A 191 -19.28 0.80 22.54
C LEU A 191 -19.34 -0.34 23.57
N PRO A 192 -19.59 -1.59 23.16
CA PRO A 192 -19.48 -2.74 24.06
C PRO A 192 -18.05 -2.93 24.58
N GLU A 193 -17.86 -2.87 25.90
CA GLU A 193 -16.54 -2.96 26.54
C GLU A 193 -15.76 -4.24 26.20
N ALA A 194 -16.47 -5.37 26.06
CA ALA A 194 -15.84 -6.65 25.74
C ALA A 194 -15.19 -6.63 24.35
N ASP A 195 -15.89 -6.11 23.34
CA ASP A 195 -15.38 -6.02 21.97
C ASP A 195 -14.30 -4.93 21.84
N LEU A 196 -14.44 -3.83 22.59
CA LEU A 196 -13.41 -2.78 22.65
C LEU A 196 -12.09 -3.30 23.24
N ARG A 197 -12.17 -4.02 24.38
CA ARG A 197 -10.99 -4.68 24.98
C ARG A 197 -10.37 -5.70 24.02
N ALA A 198 -11.19 -6.47 23.31
CA ALA A 198 -10.70 -7.41 22.30
C ALA A 198 -9.99 -6.70 21.13
N LEU A 199 -10.47 -5.53 20.69
CA LEU A 199 -9.82 -4.73 19.65
C LEU A 199 -8.45 -4.20 20.08
N LEU A 200 -8.35 -3.68 21.31
CA LEU A 200 -7.14 -3.07 21.84
C LEU A 200 -6.10 -4.08 22.36
N ARG A 201 -6.49 -5.34 22.58
CA ARG A 201 -5.58 -6.39 23.06
C ARG A 201 -4.42 -6.64 22.10
N MET A 202 -3.21 -6.33 22.56
CA MET A 202 -1.96 -6.55 21.85
C MET A 202 -1.20 -7.80 22.35
N PRO A 203 -0.36 -8.42 21.50
CA PRO A 203 0.52 -9.50 21.92
C PRO A 203 1.70 -8.99 22.77
N ASP A 204 2.31 -9.90 23.54
CA ASP A 204 3.46 -9.61 24.39
C ASP A 204 4.69 -9.10 23.60
N LYS A 205 5.31 -7.99 24.05
CA LYS A 205 6.51 -7.41 23.44
C LYS A 205 7.69 -8.38 23.41
N ASN A 206 7.92 -9.16 24.46
CA ASN A 206 9.01 -10.13 24.52
C ASN A 206 8.82 -11.22 23.47
N ARG A 207 7.58 -11.64 23.23
CA ARG A 207 7.25 -12.57 22.15
C ARG A 207 7.56 -11.95 20.78
N VAL A 208 7.07 -10.73 20.52
CA VAL A 208 7.34 -10.00 19.26
C VAL A 208 8.84 -9.74 19.05
N ALA A 209 9.56 -9.45 20.13
CA ALA A 209 11.00 -9.21 20.14
C ALA A 209 11.83 -10.48 19.92
N ARG A 210 11.25 -11.69 19.94
CA ARG A 210 11.93 -12.94 19.60
C ARG A 210 11.55 -13.50 18.23
N LEU A 211 10.53 -12.94 17.58
CA LEU A 211 10.09 -13.40 16.27
C LEU A 211 11.17 -13.19 15.20
N PRO A 212 11.39 -14.18 14.31
CA PRO A 212 12.12 -13.98 13.06
C PRO A 212 11.51 -12.84 12.24
N ILE A 213 12.34 -12.14 11.47
CA ILE A 213 11.96 -10.91 10.73
C ILE A 213 10.77 -11.15 9.78
N VAL A 214 10.79 -12.26 9.04
CA VAL A 214 9.71 -12.63 8.09
C VAL A 214 8.43 -12.98 8.85
N ILE A 215 8.53 -13.72 9.95
CA ILE A 215 7.38 -14.09 10.77
C ILE A 215 6.75 -12.84 11.40
N ALA A 216 7.57 -11.88 11.85
CA ALA A 216 7.09 -10.62 12.37
C ALA A 216 6.30 -9.84 11.30
N LEU A 217 6.79 -9.78 10.06
CA LEU A 217 6.09 -9.15 8.94
C LEU A 217 4.73 -9.80 8.69
N VAL A 218 4.68 -11.13 8.54
CA VAL A 218 3.44 -11.88 8.31
C VAL A 218 2.48 -11.69 9.47
N TYR A 219 2.98 -11.75 10.71
CA TYR A 219 2.16 -11.57 11.90
C TYR A 219 1.56 -10.17 11.99
N MET A 220 2.31 -9.13 11.62
CA MET A 220 1.78 -7.77 11.51
C MET A 220 0.64 -7.67 10.49
N MET A 221 0.79 -8.31 9.33
CA MET A 221 -0.24 -8.32 8.28
C MET A 221 -1.50 -9.05 8.77
N ILE A 222 -1.34 -10.19 9.44
CA ILE A 222 -2.44 -10.94 10.06
C ILE A 222 -3.17 -10.07 11.09
N LEU A 223 -2.45 -9.36 11.96
CA LEU A 223 -3.06 -8.45 12.94
C LEU A 223 -3.84 -7.30 12.27
N ASP A 224 -3.32 -6.74 11.18
CA ASP A 224 -4.02 -5.72 10.40
C ASP A 224 -5.31 -6.27 9.77
N VAL A 225 -5.30 -7.51 9.26
CA VAL A 225 -6.49 -8.19 8.73
C VAL A 225 -7.50 -8.49 9.86
N ILE A 226 -7.05 -9.07 10.97
CA ILE A 226 -7.89 -9.36 12.14
C ILE A 226 -8.52 -8.07 12.68
N ARG A 227 -7.79 -6.95 12.68
CA ARG A 227 -8.33 -5.64 13.10
C ARG A 227 -9.56 -5.25 12.28
N VAL A 228 -9.55 -5.45 10.96
CA VAL A 228 -10.71 -5.15 10.10
C VAL A 228 -11.94 -5.94 10.56
N PHE A 229 -11.78 -7.24 10.86
CA PHE A 229 -12.87 -8.07 11.38
C PHE A 229 -13.31 -7.69 12.79
N ARG A 230 -12.37 -7.33 13.68
CA ARG A 230 -12.70 -6.86 15.05
C ARG A 230 -13.46 -5.54 15.03
N VAL A 231 -13.07 -4.60 14.16
CA VAL A 231 -13.80 -3.35 13.94
C VAL A 231 -15.19 -3.62 13.37
N ALA A 232 -15.32 -4.55 12.42
CA ALA A 232 -16.62 -4.92 11.88
C ALA A 232 -17.53 -5.57 12.93
N ARG A 233 -16.96 -6.42 13.80
CA ARG A 233 -17.67 -7.01 14.94
C ARG A 233 -18.09 -5.95 15.96
N LEU A 234 -17.19 -5.04 16.33
CA LEU A 234 -17.49 -3.93 17.25
C LEU A 234 -18.62 -3.04 16.72
N ARG A 235 -18.61 -2.76 15.40
CA ARG A 235 -19.70 -2.04 14.74
C ARG A 235 -21.00 -2.85 14.78
N ARG A 236 -20.95 -4.15 14.51
CA ARG A 236 -22.12 -5.04 14.52
C ARG A 236 -22.75 -5.14 15.91
N SER A 237 -21.96 -5.29 16.97
CA SER A 237 -22.45 -5.43 18.34
C SER A 237 -22.99 -4.12 18.93
N ALA A 238 -22.59 -2.97 18.38
CA ALA A 238 -23.17 -1.67 18.74
C ALA A 238 -24.47 -1.33 17.97
N LEU A 239 -24.88 -2.15 17.00
CA LEU A 239 -26.07 -1.91 16.16
C LEU A 239 -27.20 -2.91 16.44
N SER A 240 -28.43 -2.47 16.22
CA SER A 240 -29.58 -3.37 16.13
C SER A 240 -29.46 -4.31 14.91
N PHE A 241 -30.04 -5.51 15.00
CA PHE A 241 -29.97 -6.56 13.97
C PHE A 241 -30.35 -6.05 12.56
N GLY A 242 -31.37 -5.20 12.45
CA GLY A 242 -31.79 -4.61 11.17
C GLY A 242 -30.82 -3.58 10.57
N GLN A 243 -30.11 -2.83 11.43
CA GLN A 243 -29.08 -1.85 10.99
C GLN A 243 -27.74 -2.52 10.68
N SER A 244 -27.47 -3.67 11.28
CA SER A 244 -26.30 -4.50 10.95
C SER A 244 -26.35 -5.00 9.50
N LEU A 245 -27.53 -5.41 9.03
CA LEU A 245 -27.68 -5.92 7.65
C LEU A 245 -27.42 -4.83 6.61
N SER A 246 -27.90 -3.60 6.86
CA SER A 246 -27.66 -2.45 5.96
C SER A 246 -26.21 -1.96 5.96
N ALA A 247 -25.47 -2.17 7.05
CA ALA A 247 -24.05 -1.88 7.15
C ALA A 247 -23.14 -3.01 6.61
N LEU A 248 -23.66 -3.93 5.77
CA LEU A 248 -22.97 -5.14 5.30
C LEU A 248 -22.34 -5.90 6.47
N ALA A 249 -23.14 -6.21 7.48
CA ALA A 249 -22.72 -6.90 8.69
C ALA A 249 -21.58 -6.19 9.47
N GLY A 250 -21.51 -4.86 9.36
CA GLY A 250 -20.54 -4.02 10.06
C GLY A 250 -19.28 -3.70 9.27
N PHE A 251 -19.16 -4.06 7.99
CA PHE A 251 -18.01 -3.64 7.17
C PHE A 251 -18.14 -2.20 6.64
N MET A 252 -19.36 -1.68 6.53
CA MET A 252 -19.61 -0.32 6.05
C MET A 252 -19.88 0.67 7.20
N PRO A 253 -19.56 1.96 7.03
CA PRO A 253 -19.88 3.00 8.01
C PRO A 253 -21.40 3.15 8.22
N THR A 254 -21.78 3.45 9.45
CA THR A 254 -23.17 3.71 9.84
C THR A 254 -23.53 5.19 9.70
N ARG A 255 -24.83 5.50 9.82
CA ARG A 255 -25.34 6.89 9.85
C ARG A 255 -25.06 7.60 11.18
N HIS A 256 -24.72 6.86 12.24
CA HIS A 256 -24.48 7.41 13.57
C HIS A 256 -23.08 8.02 13.66
N ARG A 257 -23.01 9.35 13.53
CA ARG A 257 -21.73 10.09 13.45
C ARG A 257 -20.88 9.93 14.70
N GLU A 258 -21.46 9.94 15.90
CA GLU A 258 -20.73 9.78 17.16
C GLU A 258 -20.21 8.35 17.35
N LEU A 259 -21.02 7.33 17.00
CA LEU A 259 -20.58 5.93 17.02
C LEU A 259 -19.42 5.69 16.06
N GLU A 260 -19.50 6.19 14.81
CA GLU A 260 -18.40 6.05 13.85
C GLU A 260 -17.15 6.81 14.27
N LYS A 261 -17.29 7.97 14.94
CA LYS A 261 -16.14 8.67 15.52
C LYS A 261 -15.46 7.81 16.58
N ALA A 262 -16.23 7.22 17.50
CA ALA A 262 -15.69 6.34 18.55
C ALA A 262 -15.03 5.08 17.97
N ILE A 263 -15.66 4.44 16.98
CA ILE A 263 -15.09 3.26 16.28
C ILE A 263 -13.80 3.62 15.55
N ARG A 264 -13.76 4.76 14.85
CA ARG A 264 -12.55 5.23 14.16
C ARG A 264 -11.44 5.55 15.15
N ALA A 265 -11.74 6.22 16.25
CA ALA A 265 -10.78 6.50 17.31
C ALA A 265 -10.18 5.19 17.88
N ALA A 266 -11.03 4.22 18.22
CA ALA A 266 -10.59 2.92 18.71
C ALA A 266 -9.75 2.14 17.68
N ALA A 267 -10.13 2.20 16.39
CA ALA A 267 -9.40 1.53 15.31
C ALA A 267 -8.03 2.18 15.02
N ASP A 268 -7.98 3.52 15.01
CA ASP A 268 -6.75 4.30 14.84
C ASP A 268 -5.79 4.06 16.00
N GLU A 269 -6.31 3.97 17.22
CA GLU A 269 -5.53 3.64 18.41
C GLU A 269 -4.97 2.22 18.35
N ALA A 270 -5.80 1.22 18.05
CA ALA A 270 -5.34 -0.16 17.87
C ALA A 270 -4.25 -0.26 16.79
N ALA A 271 -4.37 0.53 15.71
CA ALA A 271 -3.34 0.63 14.69
C ALA A 271 -2.05 1.26 15.22
N LEU A 272 -2.14 2.31 16.03
CA LEU A 272 -0.99 2.98 16.63
C LEU A 272 -0.25 2.07 17.60
N LEU A 273 -0.96 1.45 18.56
CA LEU A 273 -0.40 0.51 19.53
C LEU A 273 0.39 -0.61 18.82
N LYS A 274 -0.18 -1.19 17.77
CA LYS A 274 0.49 -2.20 16.95
C LYS A 274 1.76 -1.66 16.27
N ARG A 275 1.70 -0.44 15.73
CA ARG A 275 2.87 0.20 15.08
C ARG A 275 4.01 0.44 16.06
N VAL A 276 3.70 0.89 17.28
CA VAL A 276 4.68 1.08 18.35
C VAL A 276 5.30 -0.25 18.75
N LEU A 277 4.47 -1.26 19.03
CA LEU A 277 4.91 -2.60 19.43
C LEU A 277 5.87 -3.24 18.41
N PHE A 278 5.59 -3.07 17.11
CA PHE A 278 6.38 -3.64 16.03
C PHE A 278 7.40 -2.68 15.43
N LEU A 279 7.66 -1.52 16.02
CA LEU A 279 8.51 -0.49 15.41
C LEU A 279 9.91 -1.01 15.10
N SER A 280 10.60 -1.58 16.09
CA SER A 280 11.96 -2.11 15.93
C SER A 280 12.02 -3.20 14.85
N ARG A 281 11.00 -4.07 14.78
CA ARG A 281 10.89 -5.09 13.74
C ARG A 281 10.65 -4.47 12.36
N SER A 282 9.72 -3.52 12.27
CA SER A 282 9.41 -2.80 11.03
C SER A 282 10.63 -2.08 10.46
N GLN A 283 11.42 -1.41 11.31
CA GLN A 283 12.65 -0.74 10.90
C GLN A 283 13.70 -1.72 10.36
N LYS A 284 13.92 -2.86 11.04
CA LYS A 284 14.85 -3.89 10.57
C LYS A 284 14.43 -4.48 9.22
N VAL A 285 13.15 -4.83 9.06
CA VAL A 285 12.62 -5.33 7.77
C VAL A 285 12.75 -4.25 6.70
N PHE A 286 12.43 -3.00 7.02
CA PHE A 286 12.49 -1.89 6.07
C PHE A 286 13.92 -1.56 5.63
N HIS A 287 14.90 -1.71 6.52
CA HIS A 287 16.32 -1.62 6.16
C HIS A 287 16.72 -2.75 5.20
N LEU A 288 16.42 -4.01 5.54
CA LEU A 288 16.70 -5.16 4.68
C LEU A 288 16.01 -5.02 3.31
N TRP A 289 14.77 -4.56 3.30
CA TRP A 289 14.02 -4.28 2.08
C TRP A 289 14.77 -3.29 1.19
N HIS A 290 15.33 -2.19 1.71
CA HIS A 290 16.11 -1.27 0.89
C HIS A 290 17.38 -1.92 0.31
N VAL A 291 18.05 -2.77 1.09
CA VAL A 291 19.26 -3.49 0.66
C VAL A 291 18.97 -4.42 -0.51
N VAL A 292 17.78 -5.05 -0.55
CA VAL A 292 17.38 -5.95 -1.64
C VAL A 292 16.71 -5.20 -2.79
N HIS A 293 15.79 -4.28 -2.50
CA HIS A 293 14.99 -3.61 -3.52
C HIS A 293 15.83 -2.75 -4.46
N LYS A 294 16.81 -1.99 -3.94
CA LYS A 294 17.60 -1.07 -4.79
C LYS A 294 18.50 -1.81 -5.82
N PRO A 295 19.31 -2.81 -5.45
CA PRO A 295 20.15 -3.51 -6.43
C PRO A 295 19.34 -4.19 -7.53
N PHE A 296 18.22 -4.83 -7.18
CA PHE A 296 17.34 -5.45 -8.17
C PHE A 296 16.68 -4.41 -9.08
N SER A 297 16.31 -3.23 -8.57
CA SER A 297 15.86 -2.12 -9.41
C SER A 297 16.93 -1.66 -10.39
N TYR A 298 18.20 -1.58 -9.97
CA TYR A 298 19.30 -1.22 -10.88
C TYR A 298 19.58 -2.30 -11.91
N ALA A 299 19.55 -3.58 -11.52
CA ALA A 299 19.69 -4.70 -12.46
C ALA A 299 18.57 -4.69 -13.51
N PHE A 300 17.32 -4.46 -13.09
CA PHE A 300 16.21 -4.25 -13.99
C PHE A 300 16.46 -3.07 -14.94
N ALA A 301 16.94 -1.94 -14.43
CA ALA A 301 17.23 -0.76 -15.25
C ALA A 301 18.23 -1.07 -16.37
N VAL A 302 19.33 -1.75 -16.04
CA VAL A 302 20.35 -2.15 -17.02
C VAL A 302 19.73 -3.08 -18.08
N LEU A 303 18.98 -4.10 -17.66
CA LEU A 303 18.37 -5.04 -18.60
C LEU A 303 17.31 -4.40 -19.49
N ALA A 304 16.51 -3.47 -18.94
CA ALA A 304 15.51 -2.73 -19.69
C ALA A 304 16.18 -1.83 -20.75
N LEU A 305 17.24 -1.11 -20.38
CA LEU A 305 18.01 -0.29 -21.32
C LEU A 305 18.64 -1.15 -22.42
N LEU A 306 19.29 -2.27 -22.05
CA LEU A 306 19.85 -3.22 -23.02
C LEU A 306 18.79 -3.74 -23.99
N HIS A 307 17.61 -4.13 -23.48
CA HIS A 307 16.51 -4.59 -24.32
C HIS A 307 16.08 -3.51 -25.31
N VAL A 308 15.81 -2.29 -24.84
CA VAL A 308 15.37 -1.17 -25.69
C VAL A 308 16.44 -0.83 -26.73
N THR A 309 17.69 -0.61 -26.31
CA THR A 309 18.79 -0.29 -27.22
C THR A 309 19.01 -1.36 -28.27
N LEU A 310 18.97 -2.64 -27.89
CA LEU A 310 19.14 -3.75 -28.84
C LEU A 310 18.03 -3.78 -29.89
N GLN A 311 16.77 -3.58 -29.48
CA GLN A 311 15.66 -3.51 -30.45
C GLN A 311 15.84 -2.32 -31.40
N PHE A 312 16.30 -1.18 -30.89
CA PHE A 312 16.52 0.00 -31.71
C PHE A 312 17.66 -0.17 -32.73
N VAL A 313 18.79 -0.74 -32.31
CA VAL A 313 19.97 -0.94 -33.17
C VAL A 313 19.71 -2.00 -34.23
N LEU A 314 18.98 -3.07 -33.90
CA LEU A 314 18.70 -4.16 -34.84
C LEU A 314 17.50 -3.89 -35.75
N GLY A 315 16.78 -2.77 -35.56
CA GLY A 315 15.63 -2.42 -36.38
C GLY A 315 14.37 -3.26 -36.12
N TYR A 316 14.29 -3.93 -34.97
CA TYR A 316 13.14 -4.76 -34.58
C TYR A 316 12.03 -3.94 -33.91
N PHE A 317 11.56 -2.89 -34.60
CA PHE A 317 10.38 -2.11 -34.19
C PHE A 317 9.16 -2.50 -35.02
#